data_AF-A0A1F6AHG3-F1
#
_entry.id   AF-A0A1F6AHG3-F1
#
_cell.length_a   1.000
_cell.length_b   1.000
_cell.length_c   1.000
_cell.angle_alpha   90.00
_cell.angle_beta   90.00
_cell.angle_gamma   90.00
#
_symmetry.space_group_name_H-M   'P 1'
#
loop_
_entity.id
_entity.type
_entity.pdbx_description
1 polymer ?
#
loop_
_entity_poly.entity_id
_entity_poly.type
_entity_poly.pdbx_seq_one_letter_code
_entity_poly.pdbx_strand_id
1 'polypeptide(L)'
;MKFVQRVSTVFVIFTLIRFSAFAQTPLPSITLPAPIMTKTEYVLPYPGILPDHPLYIFKRIRDRMLDFLIVDPLRKAEFYILQADKRLGMGLVLFDKDKDDVATETIAQGENYFSQAVTVLTTLKNTGKEIPEYLIERLTNASIKHEEVLLGLASSHERVRDSLSLLQKLIDEIKNLQ
;
A
#
# COMPACT_ATOMS: atom_id res chain seq x y z
N MET A 1 54.10 -39.97 34.60
CA MET A 1 52.74 -40.34 34.15
C MET A 1 51.72 -40.09 35.26
N LYS A 2 51.10 -38.90 35.39
CA LYS A 2 49.82 -38.63 36.11
C LYS A 2 49.32 -37.21 35.77
N PHE A 3 48.89 -36.94 34.53
CA PHE A 3 48.35 -35.61 34.16
C PHE A 3 47.16 -35.67 33.17
N VAL A 4 46.42 -36.79 33.13
CA VAL A 4 45.27 -36.91 32.19
C VAL A 4 43.94 -37.23 32.90
N GLN A 5 43.93 -37.38 34.23
CA GLN A 5 42.78 -37.93 34.95
C GLN A 5 41.89 -36.91 35.70
N ARG A 6 41.97 -35.61 35.38
CA ARG A 6 41.21 -34.55 36.10
C ARG A 6 40.24 -33.72 35.25
N VAL A 7 40.06 -34.02 33.96
CA VAL A 7 39.15 -33.24 33.09
C VAL A 7 37.78 -33.91 32.91
N SER A 8 37.63 -35.19 33.26
CA SER A 8 36.39 -35.96 32.98
C SER A 8 35.32 -35.93 34.10
N THR A 9 35.59 -35.33 35.26
CA THR A 9 34.69 -35.41 36.43
C THR A 9 33.96 -34.10 36.74
N VAL A 10 33.98 -33.12 35.82
CA VAL A 10 33.22 -31.86 35.96
C VAL A 10 31.96 -31.84 35.07
N PHE A 11 31.81 -32.82 34.16
CA PHE A 11 30.68 -32.87 33.22
C PHE A 11 29.47 -33.70 33.71
N VAL A 12 29.54 -34.28 34.92
CA VAL A 12 28.52 -35.22 35.45
C VAL A 12 27.81 -34.67 36.70
N ILE A 13 28.16 -33.47 37.17
CA ILE A 13 27.44 -32.83 38.28
C ILE A 13 26.65 -31.65 37.72
N PHE A 14 25.33 -31.75 37.90
CA PHE A 14 24.35 -30.68 37.72
C PHE A 14 23.65 -30.51 36.36
N THR A 15 23.46 -31.63 35.68
CA THR A 15 22.19 -31.96 34.98
C THR A 15 21.00 -32.11 35.95
N LEU A 16 20.78 -31.15 36.87
CA LEU A 16 19.68 -31.16 37.85
C LEU A 16 19.21 -29.73 38.26
N ILE A 17 18.90 -28.87 37.29
CA ILE A 17 17.94 -27.76 37.52
C ILE A 17 16.92 -27.77 36.39
N ARG A 18 15.99 -28.72 36.50
CA ARG A 18 14.63 -28.55 35.99
C ARG A 18 13.80 -27.91 37.11
N PHE A 19 12.75 -27.20 36.70
CA PHE A 19 11.68 -26.57 37.49
C PHE A 19 11.94 -25.13 37.97
N SER A 20 11.36 -24.18 37.23
CA SER A 20 10.16 -23.50 37.72
C SER A 20 9.32 -23.00 36.54
N ALA A 21 8.11 -23.54 36.44
CA ALA A 21 7.05 -23.01 35.59
C ALA A 21 6.49 -21.73 36.21
N PHE A 22 6.37 -20.68 35.43
CA PHE A 22 5.48 -19.56 35.74
C PHE A 22 4.66 -19.25 34.49
N ALA A 23 3.51 -19.90 34.38
CA ALA A 23 2.51 -19.56 33.38
C ALA A 23 1.73 -18.35 33.89
N GLN A 24 1.95 -17.17 33.30
CA GLN A 24 1.02 -16.06 33.43
C GLN A 24 -0.11 -16.25 32.43
N THR A 25 -1.32 -16.51 32.93
CA THR A 25 -2.56 -16.40 32.15
C THR A 25 -2.94 -14.91 32.06
N PRO A 26 -2.88 -14.27 30.88
CA PRO A 26 -3.43 -12.93 30.74
C PRO A 26 -4.96 -12.98 30.84
N LEU A 27 -5.52 -12.13 31.72
CA LEU A 27 -6.95 -11.86 31.81
C LEU A 27 -7.42 -11.16 30.51
N PRO A 28 -8.60 -11.52 29.96
CA PRO A 28 -9.15 -10.82 28.80
C PRO A 28 -9.61 -9.42 29.23
N SER A 29 -9.00 -8.40 28.63
CA SER A 29 -9.49 -7.03 28.69
C SER A 29 -10.57 -6.87 27.62
N ILE A 30 -11.80 -6.57 28.01
CA ILE A 30 -12.88 -6.22 27.07
C ILE A 30 -12.60 -4.79 26.61
N THR A 31 -11.94 -4.67 25.46
CA THR A 31 -11.79 -3.40 24.75
C THR A 31 -13.00 -3.21 23.84
N LEU A 32 -13.78 -2.15 24.09
CA LEU A 32 -14.81 -1.68 23.17
C LEU A 32 -14.19 -1.47 21.77
N PRO A 33 -14.82 -1.93 20.67
CA PRO A 33 -14.23 -1.79 19.35
C PRO A 33 -14.21 -0.30 18.95
N ALA A 34 -13.00 0.25 18.85
CA ALA A 34 -12.73 1.39 17.99
C ALA A 34 -13.11 1.03 16.53
N PRO A 35 -13.46 2.00 15.67
CA PRO A 35 -13.73 1.71 14.27
C PRO A 35 -12.58 0.93 13.67
N ILE A 36 -12.86 -0.30 13.24
CA ILE A 36 -11.89 -1.20 12.63
C ILE A 36 -11.55 -0.57 11.28
N MET A 37 -10.46 0.18 11.22
CA MET A 37 -9.78 0.41 9.95
C MET A 37 -9.36 -0.97 9.47
N THR A 38 -10.09 -1.51 8.50
CA THR A 38 -9.76 -2.79 7.85
C THR A 38 -8.44 -2.59 7.14
N LYS A 39 -7.34 -2.94 7.82
CA LYS A 39 -6.00 -2.94 7.23
C LYS A 39 -5.99 -3.96 6.10
N THR A 40 -6.04 -3.48 4.87
CA THR A 40 -6.09 -4.36 3.70
C THR A 40 -4.71 -4.99 3.47
N GLU A 41 -4.69 -6.29 3.14
CA GLU A 41 -3.47 -7.04 2.77
C GLU A 41 -2.91 -6.62 1.39
N TYR A 42 -3.48 -5.58 0.78
CA TYR A 42 -3.08 -5.08 -0.53
C TYR A 42 -1.72 -4.40 -0.45
N VAL A 43 -0.74 -5.00 -1.15
CA VAL A 43 0.63 -4.51 -1.18
C VAL A 43 0.81 -3.54 -2.35
N LEU A 44 1.25 -2.32 -2.04
CA LEU A 44 1.58 -1.35 -3.08
C LEU A 44 2.77 -1.85 -3.91
N PRO A 45 2.72 -1.68 -5.25
CA PRO A 45 3.80 -2.06 -6.12
C PRO A 45 5.03 -1.18 -5.87
N TYR A 46 6.21 -1.74 -6.14
CA TYR A 46 7.47 -1.02 -5.95
C TYR A 46 7.54 0.26 -6.81
N PRO A 47 7.88 1.42 -6.22
CA PRO A 47 7.81 2.72 -6.89
C PRO A 47 8.83 2.91 -8.02
N GLY A 48 9.96 2.18 -8.01
CA GLY A 48 10.99 2.27 -9.04
C GLY A 48 11.72 3.62 -9.04
N ILE A 49 11.84 4.25 -10.22
CA ILE A 49 12.52 5.54 -10.38
C ILE A 49 11.64 6.67 -9.86
N LEU A 50 12.18 7.43 -8.90
CA LEU A 50 11.50 8.56 -8.28
C LEU A 50 11.58 9.85 -9.13
N PRO A 51 10.64 10.79 -8.95
CA PRO A 51 10.60 12.09 -9.63
C PRO A 51 11.82 13.00 -9.45
N ASP A 52 12.62 12.77 -8.41
CA ASP A 52 13.82 13.54 -8.10
C ASP A 52 15.04 13.17 -8.93
N HIS A 53 14.99 12.06 -9.68
CA HIS A 53 16.10 11.55 -10.47
C HIS A 53 16.01 11.99 -11.94
N PRO A 54 17.12 12.36 -12.62
CA PRO A 54 17.09 12.78 -14.03
C PRO A 54 16.51 11.73 -14.98
N LEU A 55 16.71 10.44 -14.68
CA LEU A 55 16.14 9.33 -15.47
C LEU A 55 14.60 9.24 -15.41
N TYR A 56 13.95 9.98 -14.50
CA TYR A 56 12.49 10.02 -14.42
C TYR A 56 11.84 10.54 -15.71
N ILE A 57 12.55 11.38 -16.47
CA ILE A 57 12.09 11.88 -17.77
C ILE A 57 11.79 10.72 -18.73
N PHE A 58 12.69 9.73 -18.83
CA PHE A 58 12.48 8.56 -19.68
C PHE A 58 11.30 7.71 -19.21
N LYS A 59 11.14 7.56 -17.89
CA LYS A 59 9.96 6.90 -17.31
C LYS A 59 8.67 7.61 -17.71
N ARG A 60 8.61 8.94 -17.64
CA ARG A 60 7.44 9.72 -18.05
C ARG A 60 7.13 9.57 -19.54
N ILE A 61 8.15 9.57 -20.39
CA ILE A 61 7.99 9.36 -21.84
C ILE A 61 7.37 7.98 -22.09
N ARG A 62 7.94 6.93 -21.51
CA ARG A 62 7.40 5.56 -21.61
C ARG A 62 5.95 5.50 -21.13
N ASP A 63 5.65 6.06 -19.97
CA ASP A 63 4.31 6.02 -19.40
C ASP A 63 3.29 6.75 -20.29
N ARG A 64 3.68 7.87 -20.92
CA ARG A 64 2.85 8.58 -21.91
C ARG A 64 2.67 7.79 -23.21
N MET A 65 3.72 7.10 -23.68
CA MET A 65 3.60 6.22 -24.85
C MET A 65 2.64 5.06 -24.59
N LEU A 66 2.69 4.46 -23.40
CA LEU A 66 1.77 3.39 -23.00
C LEU A 66 0.33 3.89 -22.92
N ASP A 67 0.10 5.04 -22.28
CA ASP A 67 -1.24 5.63 -22.19
C ASP A 67 -1.86 5.91 -23.58
N PHE A 68 -1.03 6.36 -24.53
CA PHE A 68 -1.45 6.56 -25.91
C PHE A 68 -1.69 5.25 -26.68
N LEU A 69 -0.85 4.23 -26.46
CA LEU A 69 -0.90 2.98 -27.22
C LEU A 69 -1.98 2.00 -26.72
N ILE A 70 -2.37 2.09 -25.45
CA ILE A 70 -3.42 1.25 -24.88
C ILE A 70 -4.78 1.77 -25.36
N VAL A 71 -5.34 1.09 -26.36
CA VAL A 71 -6.67 1.39 -26.92
C VAL A 71 -7.79 0.68 -26.14
N ASP A 72 -7.52 -0.53 -25.65
CA ASP A 72 -8.52 -1.31 -24.91
C ASP A 72 -8.83 -0.64 -23.55
N PRO A 73 -10.11 -0.34 -23.26
CA PRO A 73 -10.47 0.46 -22.09
C PRO A 73 -10.33 -0.31 -20.77
N LEU A 74 -10.45 -1.64 -20.76
CA LEU A 74 -10.20 -2.45 -19.57
C LEU A 74 -8.70 -2.45 -19.22
N ARG A 75 -7.84 -2.67 -20.24
CA ARG A 75 -6.39 -2.54 -20.09
C ARG A 75 -5.96 -1.14 -19.70
N LYS A 76 -6.68 -0.12 -20.18
CA LYS A 76 -6.43 1.28 -19.84
C LYS A 76 -6.73 1.56 -18.37
N ALA A 77 -7.86 1.05 -17.86
CA ALA A 77 -8.17 1.13 -16.43
C ALA A 77 -7.13 0.40 -15.56
N GLU A 78 -6.72 -0.83 -15.93
CA GLU A 78 -5.65 -1.56 -15.24
C GLU A 78 -4.35 -0.77 -15.18
N PHE A 79 -3.97 -0.15 -16.30
CA PHE A 79 -2.79 0.69 -16.39
C PHE A 79 -2.90 1.90 -15.45
N TYR A 80 -4.04 2.58 -15.43
CA TYR A 80 -4.26 3.73 -14.56
C TYR A 80 -4.24 3.36 -13.06
N ILE A 81 -4.87 2.25 -12.66
CA ILE A 81 -4.78 1.74 -11.28
C ILE A 81 -3.30 1.52 -10.91
N LEU A 82 -2.56 0.80 -11.75
CA LEU A 82 -1.13 0.53 -11.50
C LEU A 82 -0.30 1.82 -11.38
N GLN A 83 -0.62 2.84 -12.17
CA GLN A 83 0.08 4.12 -12.17
C GLN A 83 -0.25 4.98 -10.96
N ALA A 84 -1.47 4.85 -10.42
CA ALA A 84 -1.88 5.43 -9.15
C ALA A 84 -1.14 4.78 -7.99
N ASP A 85 -1.19 3.44 -7.88
CA ASP A 85 -0.57 2.70 -6.78
C ASP A 85 0.94 2.99 -6.67
N LYS A 86 1.63 3.02 -7.82
CA LYS A 86 3.06 3.33 -7.88
C LYS A 86 3.37 4.73 -7.39
N ARG A 87 2.52 5.71 -7.71
CA ARG A 87 2.73 7.12 -7.33
C ARG A 87 2.48 7.36 -5.87
N LEU A 88 1.47 6.68 -5.30
CA LEU A 88 1.28 6.66 -3.85
C LEU A 88 2.54 6.12 -3.15
N GLY A 89 3.08 4.99 -3.64
CA GLY A 89 4.34 4.44 -3.13
C GLY A 89 5.55 5.38 -3.33
N MET A 90 5.64 6.09 -4.45
CA MET A 90 6.71 7.08 -4.68
C MET A 90 6.59 8.24 -3.70
N GLY A 91 5.38 8.73 -3.44
CA GLY A 91 5.09 9.79 -2.48
C GLY A 91 5.57 9.42 -1.07
N LEU A 92 5.26 8.20 -0.62
CA LEU A 92 5.74 7.69 0.67
C LEU A 92 7.27 7.73 0.77
N VAL A 93 7.97 7.21 -0.24
CA VAL A 93 9.44 7.22 -0.26
C VAL A 93 10.01 8.65 -0.33
N LEU A 94 9.29 9.61 -0.90
CA LEU A 94 9.71 11.01 -0.96
C LEU A 94 9.50 11.73 0.39
N PHE A 95 8.42 11.41 1.12
CA PHE A 95 8.25 11.88 2.49
C PHE A 95 9.35 11.35 3.41
N ASP A 96 9.72 10.06 3.27
CA ASP A 96 10.86 9.47 4.01
C ASP A 96 12.22 10.15 3.70
N LYS A 97 12.27 10.98 2.66
CA LYS A 97 13.46 11.73 2.21
C LYS A 97 13.34 13.23 2.45
N ASP A 98 12.37 13.67 3.25
CA ASP A 98 12.10 15.08 3.55
C ASP A 98 11.82 15.94 2.29
N LYS A 99 11.24 15.33 1.25
CA LYS A 99 10.88 15.99 -0.03
C LYS A 99 9.37 16.23 -0.14
N ASP A 100 8.79 16.83 0.88
CA ASP A 100 7.33 16.93 1.08
C ASP A 100 6.57 17.55 -0.09
N ASP A 101 7.11 18.59 -0.71
CA ASP A 101 6.49 19.24 -1.86
C ASP A 101 6.39 18.30 -3.06
N VAL A 102 7.49 17.60 -3.37
CA VAL A 102 7.55 16.62 -4.46
C VAL A 102 6.70 15.40 -4.13
N ALA A 103 6.70 14.96 -2.87
CA ALA A 103 5.88 13.85 -2.38
C ALA A 103 4.39 14.14 -2.58
N THR A 104 3.93 15.29 -2.11
CA THR A 104 2.54 15.74 -2.22
C THR A 104 2.12 15.85 -3.69
N GLU A 105 2.94 16.46 -4.55
CA GLU A 105 2.63 16.55 -5.98
C GLU A 105 2.55 15.16 -6.62
N THR A 106 3.45 14.25 -6.25
CA THR A 106 3.48 12.88 -6.77
C THR A 106 2.23 12.10 -6.39
N ILE A 107 1.77 12.24 -5.15
CA ILE A 107 0.52 11.63 -4.67
C ILE A 107 -0.68 12.20 -5.41
N ALA A 108 -0.77 13.53 -5.54
CA ALA A 108 -1.86 14.16 -6.28
C ALA A 108 -1.91 13.68 -7.74
N GLN A 109 -0.76 13.52 -8.40
CA GLN A 109 -0.69 12.89 -9.72
C GLN A 109 -1.17 11.43 -9.70
N GLY A 110 -0.89 10.68 -8.63
CA GLY A 110 -1.41 9.33 -8.43
C GLY A 110 -2.92 9.28 -8.35
N GLU A 111 -3.53 10.15 -7.54
CA GLU A 111 -4.99 10.25 -7.41
C GLU A 111 -5.66 10.68 -8.73
N ASN A 112 -4.99 11.51 -9.54
CA ASN A 112 -5.47 11.82 -10.89
C ASN A 112 -5.50 10.60 -11.82
N TYR A 113 -4.54 9.67 -11.71
CA TYR A 113 -4.61 8.40 -12.42
C TYR A 113 -5.73 7.51 -11.86
N PHE A 114 -5.90 7.49 -10.55
CA PHE A 114 -6.99 6.75 -9.91
C PHE A 114 -8.36 7.22 -10.41
N SER A 115 -8.57 8.55 -10.45
CA SER A 115 -9.76 9.18 -11.03
C SER A 115 -9.99 8.79 -12.49
N GLN A 116 -8.93 8.73 -13.31
CA GLN A 116 -9.04 8.28 -14.69
C GLN A 116 -9.46 6.81 -14.79
N ALA A 117 -8.96 5.94 -13.91
CA ALA A 117 -9.38 4.54 -13.86
C ALA A 117 -10.89 4.43 -13.58
N VAL A 118 -11.38 5.13 -12.55
CA VAL A 118 -12.81 5.18 -12.22
C VAL A 118 -13.62 5.72 -13.39
N THR A 119 -13.20 6.83 -14.00
CA THR A 119 -13.89 7.45 -15.15
C THR A 119 -14.02 6.48 -16.32
N VAL A 120 -12.95 5.77 -16.67
CA VAL A 120 -12.96 4.78 -17.77
C VAL A 120 -13.94 3.65 -17.48
N LEU A 121 -13.94 3.13 -16.25
CA LEU A 121 -14.81 2.02 -15.85
C LEU A 121 -16.29 2.46 -15.76
N THR A 122 -16.57 3.63 -15.18
CA THR A 122 -17.92 4.21 -15.17
C THR A 122 -18.44 4.42 -16.58
N THR A 123 -17.60 4.93 -17.49
CA THR A 123 -17.97 5.08 -18.91
C THR A 123 -18.28 3.72 -19.54
N LEU A 124 -17.48 2.69 -19.26
CA LEU A 124 -17.75 1.34 -19.77
C LEU A 124 -19.09 0.78 -19.27
N LYS A 125 -19.36 0.88 -17.96
CA LYS A 125 -20.63 0.46 -17.37
C LYS A 125 -21.82 1.18 -18.02
N ASN A 126 -21.69 2.49 -18.22
CA ASN A 126 -22.73 3.31 -18.87
C ASN A 126 -22.97 2.95 -20.34
N THR A 127 -21.96 2.43 -21.04
CA THR A 127 -22.11 1.89 -22.41
C THR A 127 -22.70 0.48 -22.47
N GLY A 128 -23.05 -0.11 -21.32
CA GLY A 128 -23.60 -1.46 -21.23
C GLY A 128 -22.57 -2.57 -21.42
N LYS A 129 -21.28 -2.26 -21.34
CA LYS A 129 -20.21 -3.27 -21.39
C LYS A 129 -19.97 -3.84 -19.99
N GLU A 130 -19.81 -5.15 -19.92
CA GLU A 130 -19.47 -5.83 -18.68
C GLU A 130 -18.03 -5.49 -18.25
N ILE A 131 -17.88 -5.21 -16.96
CA ILE A 131 -16.58 -5.02 -16.32
C ILE A 131 -16.25 -6.33 -15.62
N PRO A 132 -15.06 -6.91 -15.85
CA PRO A 132 -14.65 -8.11 -15.13
C PRO A 132 -14.58 -7.89 -13.61
N GLU A 133 -15.12 -8.82 -12.84
CA GLU A 133 -15.18 -8.74 -11.36
C GLU A 133 -13.81 -8.48 -10.73
N TYR A 134 -12.76 -9.18 -11.20
CA TYR A 134 -11.40 -9.01 -10.67
C TYR A 134 -10.88 -7.56 -10.76
N LEU A 135 -11.37 -6.79 -11.74
CA LEU A 135 -10.95 -5.42 -11.94
C LEU A 135 -11.65 -4.47 -10.97
N ILE A 136 -12.93 -4.72 -10.68
CA ILE A 136 -13.69 -4.01 -9.64
C ILE A 136 -13.10 -4.31 -8.26
N GLU A 137 -12.80 -5.58 -7.98
CA GLU A 137 -12.16 -6.00 -6.74
C GLU A 137 -10.79 -5.32 -6.58
N ARG A 138 -9.96 -5.33 -7.63
CA ARG A 138 -8.65 -4.67 -7.60
C ARG A 138 -8.77 -3.16 -7.36
N LEU A 139 -9.69 -2.48 -8.02
CA LEU A 139 -9.93 -1.05 -7.84
C LEU A 139 -10.39 -0.75 -6.40
N THR A 140 -11.28 -1.57 -5.85
CA THR A 140 -11.79 -1.45 -4.47
C THR A 140 -10.67 -1.67 -3.45
N ASN A 141 -9.85 -2.71 -3.63
CA ASN A 141 -8.72 -2.96 -2.75
C ASN A 141 -7.68 -1.84 -2.81
N ALA A 142 -7.43 -1.29 -4.02
CA ALA A 142 -6.57 -0.13 -4.20
C ALA A 142 -7.16 1.11 -3.52
N SER A 143 -8.47 1.40 -3.65
CA SER A 143 -9.08 2.56 -2.98
C SER A 143 -8.97 2.48 -1.46
N ILE A 144 -9.21 1.29 -0.87
CA ILE A 144 -9.07 1.10 0.57
C ILE A 144 -7.61 1.35 0.99
N LYS A 145 -6.63 0.86 0.21
CA LYS A 145 -5.22 1.07 0.53
C LYS A 145 -4.80 2.54 0.38
N HIS A 146 -5.28 3.22 -0.65
CA HIS A 146 -5.06 4.64 -0.84
C HIS A 146 -5.65 5.44 0.33
N GLU A 147 -6.87 5.12 0.76
CA GLU A 147 -7.52 5.78 1.88
C GLU A 147 -6.73 5.59 3.19
N GLU A 148 -6.31 4.36 3.49
CA GLU A 148 -5.47 4.05 4.66
C GLU A 148 -4.21 4.92 4.69
N VAL A 149 -3.50 5.01 3.56
CA VAL A 149 -2.25 5.75 3.45
C VAL A 149 -2.48 7.26 3.54
N LEU A 150 -3.46 7.79 2.79
CA LEU A 150 -3.73 9.23 2.77
C LEU A 150 -4.25 9.72 4.12
N LEU A 151 -5.07 8.94 4.83
CA LEU A 151 -5.49 9.25 6.20
C LEU A 151 -4.30 9.34 7.15
N GLY A 152 -3.35 8.42 7.06
CA GLY A 152 -2.11 8.46 7.83
C GLY A 152 -1.33 9.76 7.60
N LEU A 153 -1.19 10.15 6.33
CA LEU A 153 -0.42 11.33 5.91
C LEU A 153 -1.12 12.67 6.20
N ALA A 154 -2.45 12.72 6.12
CA ALA A 154 -3.25 13.95 6.25
C ALA A 154 -3.17 14.59 7.66
N SER A 155 -2.70 13.83 8.65
CA SER A 155 -2.42 14.31 10.01
C SER A 155 -1.19 15.21 10.06
N SER A 156 -0.19 14.95 9.22
CA SER A 156 1.10 15.67 9.20
C SER A 156 1.24 16.61 8.00
N HIS A 157 0.51 16.34 6.90
CA HIS A 157 0.66 17.07 5.64
C HIS A 157 -0.69 17.59 5.15
N GLU A 158 -0.97 18.88 5.39
CA GLU A 158 -2.28 19.48 5.07
C GLU A 158 -2.64 19.36 3.59
N ARG A 159 -1.67 19.52 2.68
CA ARG A 159 -1.88 19.43 1.22
C ARG A 159 -2.32 18.04 0.75
N VAL A 160 -2.16 16.99 1.56
CA VAL A 160 -2.63 15.63 1.24
C VAL A 160 -4.15 15.51 1.43
N ARG A 161 -4.78 16.42 2.20
CA ARG A 161 -6.24 16.41 2.43
C ARG A 161 -7.05 16.59 1.16
N ASP A 162 -6.54 17.36 0.20
CA ASP A 162 -7.19 17.53 -1.11
C ASP A 162 -7.28 16.20 -1.85
N SER A 163 -6.18 15.42 -1.84
CA SER A 163 -6.10 14.08 -2.43
C SER A 163 -7.05 13.11 -1.72
N LEU A 164 -7.15 13.17 -0.39
CA LEU A 164 -8.09 12.37 0.38
C LEU A 164 -9.56 12.72 0.05
N SER A 165 -9.89 14.01 -0.07
CA SER A 165 -11.24 14.45 -0.39
C SER A 165 -11.67 14.04 -1.80
N LEU A 166 -10.73 14.01 -2.74
CA LEU A 166 -10.93 13.50 -4.09
C LEU A 166 -11.22 11.99 -4.02
N LEU A 167 -10.37 11.23 -3.33
CA LEU A 167 -10.52 9.78 -3.20
C LEU A 167 -11.87 9.39 -2.59
N GLN A 168 -12.34 10.08 -1.56
CA GLN A 168 -13.64 9.81 -0.94
C GLN A 168 -14.80 9.92 -1.93
N LYS A 169 -14.78 10.93 -2.81
CA LYS A 169 -15.76 11.05 -3.90
C LYS A 169 -15.70 9.87 -4.86
N LEU A 170 -14.49 9.44 -5.21
CA LEU A 170 -14.29 8.29 -6.09
C LEU A 170 -14.74 6.97 -5.47
N ILE A 171 -14.55 6.78 -4.17
CA ILE A 171 -15.03 5.59 -3.45
C ILE A 171 -16.55 5.46 -3.57
N ASP A 172 -17.29 6.58 -3.51
CA ASP A 172 -18.73 6.56 -3.71
C ASP A 172 -19.12 6.24 -5.16
N GLU A 173 -18.33 6.67 -6.16
CA GLU A 173 -18.51 6.25 -7.55
C GLU A 173 -18.23 4.77 -7.76
N ILE A 174 -17.20 4.21 -7.09
CA ILE A 174 -16.83 2.80 -7.18
C ILE A 174 -17.95 1.90 -6.65
N LYS A 175 -18.65 2.30 -5.59
CA LYS A 175 -19.82 1.56 -5.08
C LYS A 175 -20.93 1.42 -6.13
N ASN A 176 -21.04 2.38 -7.04
CA ASN A 176 -21.99 2.31 -8.15
C ASN A 176 -21.50 1.43 -9.31
N LEU A 177 -20.25 0.95 -9.29
CA LEU A 177 -19.71 0.01 -10.28
C LEU A 177 -20.01 -1.45 -9.93
N GLN A 178 -20.19 -1.75 -8.64
CA GLN A 178 -20.74 -3.02 -8.14
C GLN A 178 -22.23 -3.17 -8.51
#